data_AF-A0A0C1IJA5-F1
#
_entry.id   AF-A0A0C1IJA5-F1
#
_cell.length_a   1.000
_cell.length_b   1.000
_cell.length_c   1.000
_cell.angle_alpha   90.00
_cell.angle_beta   90.00
_cell.angle_gamma   90.00
#
_symmetry.space_group_name_H-M   'P 1'
#
loop_
_entity.id
_entity.type
_entity.pdbx_description
1 polymer ?
#
loop_
_entity_poly.entity_id
_entity_poly.type
_entity_poly.pdbx_seq_one_letter_code
_entity_poly.pdbx_strand_id
1 'polypeptide(L)'
;MMMRSLLPLLLGAVMLPATMDSAHANPFAASSKSSSGFLERRDVPNLSSAAFVVANHRTGEVISERNGNRVMPIASLTKLMTALVVLDANLRLNEMLTVTNADIDRIKGTGSRLAIGSRLSRAEMLHIALMS
;
A
#
# COMPACT_ATOMS: atom_id res chain seq x y z
N MET A 1 46.94 -28.01 -46.65
CA MET A 1 48.27 -28.19 -46.05
C MET A 1 48.75 -26.81 -45.59
N MET A 2 48.50 -26.47 -44.32
CA MET A 2 49.50 -26.13 -43.27
C MET A 2 49.98 -24.66 -43.34
N MET A 3 50.18 -23.86 -42.28
CA MET A 3 49.94 -23.92 -40.83
C MET A 3 50.30 -22.53 -40.26
N ARG A 4 49.45 -22.00 -39.35
CA ARG A 4 49.74 -21.34 -38.05
C ARG A 4 50.78 -20.18 -37.93
N SER A 5 50.32 -19.05 -37.37
CA SER A 5 50.95 -18.31 -36.24
C SER A 5 49.92 -17.27 -35.70
N LEU A 6 49.34 -17.29 -34.49
CA LEU A 6 49.79 -17.18 -33.07
C LEU A 6 50.11 -15.74 -32.54
N LEU A 7 49.04 -15.05 -32.07
CA LEU A 7 48.86 -14.19 -30.85
C LEU A 7 49.77 -12.95 -30.57
N PRO A 8 49.46 -12.00 -29.62
CA PRO A 8 48.22 -11.72 -28.84
C PRO A 8 47.86 -10.21 -28.56
N LEU A 9 46.72 -10.03 -27.85
CA LEU A 9 46.41 -9.04 -26.79
C LEU A 9 46.17 -7.53 -27.08
N LEU A 10 44.92 -7.06 -26.90
CA LEU A 10 44.49 -6.07 -25.87
C LEU A 10 42.96 -5.87 -26.02
N LEU A 11 42.14 -6.38 -25.08
CA LEU A 11 41.57 -5.66 -23.93
C LEU A 11 40.45 -4.68 -24.31
N GLY A 12 39.20 -5.05 -23.99
CA GLY A 12 38.05 -4.16 -24.13
C GLY A 12 36.72 -4.86 -23.86
N ALA A 13 36.54 -5.39 -22.64
CA ALA A 13 35.23 -5.85 -22.18
C ALA A 13 34.35 -4.63 -21.86
N VAL A 14 33.30 -4.41 -22.67
CA VAL A 14 32.18 -3.53 -22.30
C VAL A 14 30.94 -4.39 -22.20
N MET A 15 30.67 -4.88 -20.99
CA MET A 15 29.40 -5.46 -20.58
C MET A 15 28.54 -4.33 -20.00
N LEU A 16 27.56 -3.85 -20.78
CA LEU A 16 26.50 -3.01 -20.22
C LEU A 16 25.38 -3.91 -19.68
N PRO A 17 25.05 -3.88 -18.38
CA PRO A 17 23.81 -4.44 -17.90
C PRO A 17 22.69 -3.43 -18.20
N ALA A 18 21.79 -3.78 -19.12
CA ALA A 18 20.51 -3.07 -19.25
C ALA A 18 19.60 -3.55 -18.11
N THR A 19 19.75 -2.98 -16.92
CA THR A 19 18.75 -3.08 -15.86
C THR A 19 17.56 -2.21 -16.26
N MET A 20 16.49 -2.83 -16.74
CA MET A 20 15.17 -2.19 -16.79
C MET A 20 14.64 -2.18 -15.36
N ASP A 21 15.05 -1.17 -14.60
CA ASP A 21 14.47 -0.89 -13.28
C ASP A 21 13.13 -0.18 -13.53
N SER A 22 12.04 -0.94 -13.45
CA SER A 22 10.68 -0.39 -13.44
C SER A 22 10.50 0.39 -12.14
N ALA A 23 10.79 1.69 -12.21
CA ALA A 23 10.54 2.64 -11.14
C ALA A 23 9.03 2.74 -10.87
N HIS A 24 8.50 1.85 -10.03
CA HIS A 24 7.26 2.08 -9.30
C HIS A 24 7.56 3.20 -8.30
N ALA A 25 7.38 4.43 -8.73
CA ALA A 25 7.48 5.59 -7.86
C ALA A 25 6.47 5.41 -6.70
N ASN A 26 6.99 5.23 -5.49
CA ASN A 26 6.18 5.16 -4.29
C ASN A 26 5.65 6.58 -4.00
N PRO A 27 4.33 6.83 -4.08
CA PRO A 27 3.76 8.16 -3.85
C PRO A 27 3.96 8.65 -2.41
N PHE A 28 4.39 7.78 -1.49
CA PHE A 28 4.71 8.11 -0.11
C PHE A 28 6.20 8.42 0.14
N ALA A 29 7.06 8.36 -0.88
CA ALA A 29 8.50 8.63 -0.75
C ALA A 29 8.86 10.13 -0.90
N ALA A 30 7.87 11.03 -0.95
CA ALA A 30 8.12 12.46 -1.03
C ALA A 30 8.84 12.93 0.24
N SER A 31 10.17 13.08 0.13
CA SER A 31 11.03 13.67 1.15
C SER A 31 10.60 15.11 1.41
N SER A 32 10.09 15.39 2.62
CA SER A 32 9.73 16.73 3.06
C SER A 32 10.99 17.57 3.24
N LYS A 33 11.24 18.48 2.30
CA LYS A 33 12.17 19.59 2.56
C LYS A 33 11.51 20.52 3.58
N SER A 34 11.92 20.39 4.83
CA SER A 34 11.57 21.31 5.91
C SER A 34 12.17 22.69 5.62
N SER A 35 11.37 23.61 5.06
CA SER A 35 11.68 25.03 5.07
C SER A 35 11.31 25.58 6.45
N SER A 36 12.28 25.61 7.35
CA SER A 36 12.20 26.34 8.61
C SER A 36 12.11 27.85 8.33
N GLY A 37 10.90 28.39 8.32
CA GLY A 37 10.64 29.81 8.08
C GLY A 37 9.39 30.30 8.80
N PHE A 38 9.57 30.70 10.06
CA PHE A 38 8.93 31.82 10.77
C PHE A 38 7.39 32.09 10.64
N LEU A 39 6.57 31.16 10.16
CA LEU A 39 5.11 31.15 10.33
C LEU A 39 4.70 30.13 11.39
N GLU A 40 5.19 30.40 12.59
CA GLU A 40 5.14 29.52 13.74
C GLU A 40 3.69 29.28 14.22
N ARG A 41 3.24 28.04 14.03
CA ARG A 41 2.47 27.28 15.02
C ARG A 41 1.01 27.75 15.29
N ARG A 42 0.29 28.23 14.28
CA ARG A 42 -1.19 28.41 14.36
C ARG A 42 -2.02 27.46 13.50
N ASP A 43 -1.42 26.77 12.54
CA ASP A 43 -2.16 25.94 11.56
C ASP A 43 -2.14 24.44 11.84
N VAL A 44 -1.49 24.00 12.93
CA VAL A 44 -1.52 22.59 13.32
C VAL A 44 -2.81 22.34 14.09
N PRO A 45 -3.77 21.57 13.55
CA PRO A 45 -5.04 21.36 14.24
C PRO A 45 -4.79 20.73 15.61
N ASN A 46 -5.47 21.24 16.64
CA ASN A 46 -5.37 20.72 17.99
C ASN A 46 -6.15 19.40 18.10
N LEU A 47 -5.52 18.32 17.62
CA LEU A 47 -6.08 16.97 17.63
C LEU A 47 -5.50 16.18 18.81
N SER A 48 -6.30 15.32 19.44
CA SER A 48 -5.84 14.36 20.44
C SER A 48 -5.14 13.13 19.82
N SER A 49 -5.22 12.97 18.50
CA SER A 49 -4.64 11.85 17.77
C SER A 49 -3.12 11.78 17.93
N ALA A 50 -2.62 10.60 18.30
CA ALA A 50 -1.18 10.31 18.42
C ALA A 50 -0.44 10.43 17.07
N ALA A 51 -1.13 10.17 15.97
CA ALA A 51 -0.66 10.42 14.60
C ALA A 51 -1.81 10.93 13.72
N PHE A 52 -1.50 11.76 12.74
CA PHE A 52 -2.43 12.16 11.67
C PHE A 52 -1.66 12.63 10.44
N VAL A 53 -2.33 12.57 9.28
CA VAL A 53 -1.90 13.18 8.02
C VAL A 53 -3.12 13.82 7.37
N VAL A 54 -2.99 15.06 6.93
CA VAL A 54 -3.95 15.77 6.08
C VAL A 54 -3.26 16.03 4.75
N ALA A 55 -3.82 15.49 3.66
CA ALA A 55 -3.23 15.59 2.34
C ALA A 55 -4.28 15.97 1.29
N ASN A 56 -3.82 16.62 0.22
CA ASN A 56 -4.62 16.86 -0.96
C ASN A 56 -4.74 15.56 -1.77
N HIS A 57 -5.94 15.02 -1.88
CA HIS A 57 -6.20 13.75 -2.58
C HIS A 57 -5.86 13.77 -4.09
N ARG A 58 -5.77 14.94 -4.72
CA ARG A 58 -5.43 15.06 -6.15
C ARG A 58 -3.93 15.15 -6.39
N THR A 59 -3.23 15.93 -5.58
CA THR A 59 -1.80 16.22 -5.77
C THR A 59 -0.90 15.34 -4.91
N GLY A 60 -1.42 14.72 -3.85
CA GLY A 60 -0.64 14.01 -2.84
C GLY A 60 0.11 14.92 -1.86
N GLU A 61 -0.03 16.24 -2.00
CA GLU A 61 0.63 17.22 -1.13
C GLU A 61 0.15 17.06 0.32
N VAL A 62 1.09 16.88 1.24
CA VAL A 62 0.82 16.85 2.69
C VAL A 62 0.68 18.28 3.19
N ILE A 63 -0.52 18.63 3.64
CA ILE A 63 -0.87 19.97 4.15
C ILE A 63 -0.48 20.08 5.63
N SER A 64 -0.68 19.03 6.40
CA SER A 64 -0.33 18.99 7.82
C SER A 64 -0.19 17.55 8.29
N GLU A 65 0.78 17.27 9.15
CA GLU A 65 0.95 15.95 9.73
C GLU A 65 1.54 15.98 11.13
N ARG A 66 1.30 14.92 11.88
CA ARG A 66 2.03 14.59 13.10
C ARG A 66 2.31 13.11 13.09
N ASN A 67 3.59 12.73 13.13
CA ASN A 67 4.02 11.34 13.13
C ASN A 67 3.50 10.52 11.93
N GLY A 68 3.35 11.14 10.75
CA GLY A 68 2.77 10.51 9.55
C GLY A 68 3.50 9.25 9.08
N ASN A 69 4.81 9.18 9.32
CA ASN A 69 5.66 8.04 8.91
C ASN A 69 5.91 7.01 10.02
N ARG A 70 5.26 7.12 11.19
CA ARG A 70 5.51 6.20 12.30
C ARG A 70 4.69 4.92 12.15
N VAL A 71 5.36 3.77 12.22
CA VAL A 71 4.70 2.46 12.25
C VAL A 71 3.94 2.28 13.57
N MET A 72 2.64 2.00 13.48
CA MET A 72 1.78 1.77 14.63
C MET A 72 0.54 0.93 14.26
N PRO A 73 -0.16 0.32 15.23
CA PRO A 73 -1.42 -0.38 14.96
C PRO A 73 -2.47 0.57 14.37
N ILE A 74 -3.03 0.19 13.21
CA ILE A 74 -4.05 0.98 12.49
C ILE A 74 -5.47 0.42 12.63
N ALA A 75 -5.64 -0.65 13.41
CA ALA A 75 -6.92 -1.31 13.66
C ALA A 75 -7.73 -1.58 12.38
N SER A 76 -9.02 -1.23 12.36
CA SER A 76 -9.93 -1.50 11.22
C SER A 76 -9.55 -0.81 9.91
N LEU A 77 -8.59 0.13 9.88
CA LEU A 77 -8.09 0.69 8.61
C LEU A 77 -7.46 -0.37 7.71
N THR A 78 -7.01 -1.51 8.25
CA THR A 78 -6.55 -2.66 7.46
C THR A 78 -7.60 -3.14 6.45
N LYS A 79 -8.91 -2.98 6.74
CA LYS A 79 -9.99 -3.39 5.82
C LYS A 79 -9.95 -2.65 4.48
N LEU A 80 -9.45 -1.41 4.46
CA LEU A 80 -9.29 -0.65 3.21
C LEU A 80 -8.30 -1.35 2.27
N MET A 81 -7.17 -1.84 2.81
CA MET A 81 -6.19 -2.60 2.02
C MET A 81 -6.76 -3.93 1.56
N THR A 82 -7.52 -4.64 2.40
CA THR A 82 -8.23 -5.87 1.98
C THR A 82 -9.17 -5.60 0.81
N ALA A 83 -9.94 -4.51 0.85
CA ALA A 83 -10.83 -4.14 -0.24
C ALA A 83 -10.08 -3.85 -1.54
N LEU A 84 -8.97 -3.09 -1.47
CA LEU A 84 -8.12 -2.82 -2.64
C LEU A 84 -7.58 -4.12 -3.26
N VAL A 85 -7.02 -5.02 -2.45
CA VAL A 85 -6.50 -6.31 -2.94
C VAL A 85 -7.58 -7.16 -3.62
N VAL A 86 -8.80 -7.18 -3.07
CA VAL A 86 -9.93 -7.93 -3.67
C VAL A 86 -10.38 -7.30 -4.99
N LEU A 87 -10.41 -5.96 -5.08
CA LEU A 87 -10.79 -5.25 -6.30
C LEU A 87 -9.72 -5.38 -7.39
N ASP A 88 -8.45 -5.26 -7.03
CA ASP A 88 -7.31 -5.42 -7.95
C ASP A 88 -7.23 -6.83 -8.55
N ALA A 89 -7.68 -7.84 -7.81
CA ALA A 89 -7.81 -9.20 -8.31
C ALA A 89 -8.90 -9.38 -9.39
N ASN A 90 -9.69 -8.33 -9.66
CA ASN A 90 -10.73 -8.28 -10.69
C ASN A 90 -11.72 -9.46 -10.62
N LEU A 91 -12.04 -9.90 -9.41
CA LEU A 91 -13.00 -10.97 -9.16
C LEU A 91 -14.42 -10.47 -9.41
N ARG A 92 -15.32 -11.39 -9.80
CA ARG A 92 -16.72 -11.07 -10.06
C ARG A 92 -17.39 -10.54 -8.79
N LEU A 93 -17.86 -9.28 -8.84
CA LEU A 93 -18.53 -8.64 -7.70
C LEU A 93 -19.91 -9.24 -7.38
N ASN A 94 -20.56 -9.84 -8.37
CA ASN A 94 -21.85 -10.51 -8.22
C ASN A 94 -21.72 -12.00 -7.81
N GLU A 95 -20.52 -12.48 -7.54
CA GLU A 95 -20.32 -13.83 -7.04
C GLU A 95 -20.89 -13.96 -5.63
N MET A 96 -21.74 -14.97 -5.43
CA MET A 96 -22.32 -15.27 -4.12
C MET A 96 -21.30 -16.03 -3.27
N LEU A 97 -20.95 -15.43 -2.14
CA LEU A 97 -20.05 -15.98 -1.14
C LEU A 97 -20.87 -16.44 0.07
N THR A 98 -20.45 -17.52 0.69
CA THR A 98 -21.10 -18.08 1.88
C THR A 98 -20.18 -17.86 3.07
N VAL A 99 -20.70 -17.28 4.15
CA VAL A 99 -19.98 -17.19 5.43
C VAL A 99 -19.92 -18.59 6.04
N THR A 100 -18.72 -19.06 6.33
CA THR A 100 -18.42 -20.39 6.86
C THR A 100 -17.79 -20.31 8.24
N ASN A 101 -17.71 -21.45 8.94
CA ASN A 101 -16.99 -21.56 10.21
C ASN A 101 -15.49 -21.20 10.13
N ALA A 102 -14.91 -21.21 8.91
CA ALA A 102 -13.54 -20.81 8.67
C ALA A 102 -13.36 -19.29 8.78
N ASP A 103 -14.41 -18.51 8.56
CA ASP A 103 -14.38 -17.05 8.59
C ASP A 103 -14.44 -16.45 10.01
N ILE A 104 -14.57 -17.30 11.03
CA ILE A 104 -14.52 -16.89 12.44
C ILE A 104 -13.09 -16.52 12.80
N ASP A 105 -12.88 -15.27 13.21
CA ASP A 105 -11.60 -14.82 13.77
C ASP A 105 -11.35 -15.45 15.15
N ARG A 106 -10.45 -16.44 15.15
CA ARG A 106 -9.99 -17.12 16.37
C ARG A 106 -8.71 -16.53 16.94
N ILE A 107 -8.10 -15.56 16.26
CA ILE A 107 -6.80 -14.99 16.63
C ILE A 107 -7.00 -13.74 17.47
N LYS A 108 -7.76 -12.76 16.96
CA LYS A 108 -8.02 -11.52 17.69
C LYS A 108 -9.36 -11.54 18.42
N GLY A 109 -10.20 -12.53 18.16
CA GLY A 109 -11.52 -12.66 18.76
C GLY A 109 -12.48 -11.54 18.34
N THR A 110 -12.26 -10.95 17.16
CA THR A 110 -13.15 -9.91 16.63
C THR A 110 -14.45 -10.54 16.10
N GLY A 111 -15.57 -9.83 16.30
CA GLY A 111 -16.90 -10.30 15.93
C GLY A 111 -17.43 -9.63 14.67
N SER A 112 -18.29 -10.35 13.94
CA SER A 112 -19.12 -9.83 12.87
C SER A 112 -20.60 -10.06 13.19
N ARG A 113 -21.48 -9.24 12.63
CA ARG A 113 -22.94 -9.45 12.69
C ARG A 113 -23.44 -10.46 11.66
N LEU A 114 -22.56 -10.92 10.75
CA LEU A 114 -22.91 -11.93 9.77
C LEU A 114 -22.98 -13.32 10.41
N ALA A 115 -24.13 -13.97 10.30
CA ALA A 115 -24.32 -15.34 10.77
C ALA A 115 -23.62 -16.34 9.83
N ILE A 116 -23.16 -17.47 10.38
CA ILE A 116 -22.70 -18.61 9.58
C ILE A 116 -23.84 -19.08 8.66
N GLY A 117 -23.51 -19.37 7.40
CA GLY A 117 -24.47 -19.72 6.36
C GLY A 117 -25.06 -18.52 5.61
N SER A 118 -24.79 -17.29 6.04
CA SER A 118 -25.21 -16.09 5.28
C SER A 118 -24.61 -16.12 3.87
N ARG A 119 -25.44 -15.82 2.86
CA ARG A 119 -25.02 -15.75 1.46
C ARG A 119 -25.17 -14.33 0.95
N LEU A 120 -24.06 -13.72 0.56
CA LEU A 120 -24.03 -12.35 0.04
C LEU A 120 -23.14 -12.29 -1.19
N SER A 121 -23.43 -11.35 -2.09
CA SER A 121 -22.51 -11.02 -3.17
C SER A 121 -21.19 -10.48 -2.60
N ARG A 122 -20.10 -10.66 -3.35
CA ARG A 122 -18.80 -10.06 -3.03
C ARG A 122 -18.90 -8.55 -2.82
N ALA A 123 -19.71 -7.85 -3.62
CA ALA A 123 -19.98 -6.43 -3.46
C ALA A 123 -20.60 -6.11 -2.08
N GLU A 124 -21.60 -6.86 -1.64
CA GLU A 124 -22.24 -6.67 -0.32
C GLU A 124 -21.27 -6.99 0.82
N MET A 125 -20.45 -8.05 0.69
CA MET A 125 -19.44 -8.36 1.70
C MET A 125 -18.42 -7.21 1.86
N LEU A 126 -17.92 -6.66 0.74
CA LEU A 126 -17.03 -5.50 0.76
C LEU A 126 -17.72 -4.26 1.37
N HIS A 127 -18.98 -4.04 1.02
CA HIS A 127 -19.75 -2.91 1.54
C HIS A 127 -19.89 -2.99 3.06
N ILE A 128 -20.29 -4.15 3.59
CA ILE A 128 -20.42 -4.38 5.04
C ILE A 128 -19.08 -4.21 5.73
N ALA A 129 -17.99 -4.75 5.16
CA ALA A 129 -16.65 -4.62 5.72
C ALA A 129 -16.21 -3.15 5.84
N LEU A 130 -16.58 -2.30 4.89
CA LEU A 130 -16.20 -0.88 4.86
C LEU A 130 -17.16 0.05 5.62
N MET A 131 -18.37 -0.41 5.95
CA MET A 131 -19.30 0.31 6.83
C MET A 131 -19.07 0.03 8.33
N SER A 132 -18.24 -0.97 8.67
CA SER A 132 -18.09 -1.51 10.04
C SER A 132 -16.70 -1.34 10.66
#